data_AF-A0ABD3PIE0-F1
#
_entry.id   AF-A0ABD3PIE0-F1
#
_cell.length_a   1.000
_cell.length_b   1.000
_cell.length_c   1.000
_cell.angle_alpha   90.00
_cell.angle_beta   90.00
_cell.angle_gamma   90.00
#
_symmetry.space_group_name_H-M   'P 1'
#
loop_
_entity.id
_entity.type
_entity.pdbx_description
1 polymer ?
#
loop_
_entity_poly.entity_id
_entity_poly.type
_entity_poly.pdbx_seq_one_letter_code
_entity_poly.pdbx_strand_id
1 'polypeptide(L)'
;MTRFGKKFALAAAVLSFRDLVVVAQPTTSAPTKKPTSAPTNPPTKKPTNAPTTLAPTKKPTNPPTAYLGSGEWYADTANGNLCSKDCAVSTLTPDCSGINHDTATWLTDTYADAATCCEQKFSYLDVDYCASRSKGTPTSTGKFYADTASSSCKVDDSATKGPFQSGTLFDTAAACCTGALGWVNSLYCTSRSTGGTGYHSKWYVDYQDMVCKQDCAISSSSPACKPTTDASASNTLFDTAAACCAGKLGWIPAATCASVSTTGVATAVNGTAKFYADYSSSPARCAKDCNTANDPTCGGILTNVAGVQMFDTAAACCAAKFSWMDKDYCAALTTGASTNKWYVDYQSNTCKKDCPAATNSPCGGSPPDLSMQLFADAATCCSTKLGWVQASTCTGASTSATTAASGSLKYYADYTSGTCKKDCAVATTAPECGVLANFGRRSALRLAPTCCAGKFGWIDKDLCTAMGTGGYTNKFYVDYADNACKQDCAAASGTNCAGHPGDKATQLFSTAAACCSSKLSYLNQATCVSKSTTGSAASATGSAKWYVDWSVSKCVKDCPSGGTDKECGGLAESWESAEYTSWSACCSTRLSWVKTADCHL
;
A
#
# COMPACT_ATOMS: atom_id res chain seq x y z
N MET A 1 7.68 -6.44 34.59
CA MET A 1 6.50 -6.04 35.39
C MET A 1 5.77 -4.92 34.65
N THR A 2 4.43 -4.98 34.65
CA THR A 2 3.43 -3.96 34.22
C THR A 2 3.44 -3.51 32.75
N ARG A 3 2.71 -4.20 31.86
CA ARG A 3 1.30 -3.95 31.42
C ARG A 3 1.05 -2.56 30.81
N PHE A 4 0.89 -2.50 29.48
CA PHE A 4 -0.08 -1.62 28.82
C PHE A 4 -0.66 -2.34 27.59
N GLY A 5 -1.92 -2.79 27.73
CA GLY A 5 -2.72 -3.26 26.60
C GLY A 5 -3.37 -2.07 25.91
N LYS A 6 -3.26 -2.01 24.57
CA LYS A 6 -4.10 -1.14 23.74
C LYS A 6 -5.01 -2.00 22.88
N LYS A 7 -6.31 -1.84 23.13
CA LYS A 7 -7.41 -2.35 22.33
C LYS A 7 -7.38 -1.67 20.96
N PHE A 8 -7.37 -2.47 19.89
CA PHE A 8 -7.70 -1.98 18.54
C PHE A 8 -9.22 -2.06 18.37
N ALA A 9 -9.85 -0.90 18.17
CA ALA A 9 -11.24 -0.79 17.75
C ALA A 9 -11.29 -0.86 16.22
N LEU A 10 -12.06 -1.82 15.70
CA LEU A 10 -12.40 -1.92 14.29
C LEU A 10 -13.50 -0.88 14.01
N ALA A 11 -13.19 0.16 13.24
CA ALA A 11 -14.18 1.07 12.70
C ALA A 11 -14.67 0.53 11.35
N ALA A 12 -15.87 -0.04 11.34
CA ALA A 12 -16.58 -0.35 10.10
C ALA A 12 -17.24 0.93 9.57
N ALA A 13 -16.80 1.38 8.40
CA ALA A 13 -17.39 2.51 7.70
C ALA A 13 -18.74 2.09 7.08
N VAL A 14 -19.79 2.78 7.52
CA VAL A 14 -21.13 2.77 6.96
C VAL A 14 -21.11 3.58 5.67
N LEU A 15 -21.40 2.96 4.53
CA LEU A 15 -21.77 3.65 3.30
C LEU A 15 -23.26 3.50 3.05
N SER A 16 -23.93 4.63 3.19
CA SER A 16 -25.31 4.92 2.84
C SER A 16 -25.49 4.90 1.33
N PHE A 17 -26.50 4.16 0.85
CA PHE A 17 -27.16 4.43 -0.43
C PHE A 17 -28.67 4.40 -0.20
N ARG A 18 -29.27 5.59 -0.27
CA ARG A 18 -30.69 5.82 -0.54
C ARG A 18 -30.73 6.59 -1.86
N ASP A 19 -31.30 6.00 -2.91
CA ASP A 19 -32.56 6.46 -3.50
C ASP A 19 -32.99 5.63 -4.72
N LEU A 20 -34.28 5.28 -4.68
CA LEU A 20 -35.28 4.98 -5.74
C LEU A 20 -34.90 4.11 -6.96
N VAL A 21 -35.67 3.04 -7.20
CA VAL A 21 -36.87 3.05 -8.07
C VAL A 21 -37.77 1.86 -7.72
N VAL A 22 -39.07 2.15 -7.56
CA VAL A 22 -40.18 1.23 -7.33
C VAL A 22 -40.67 0.70 -8.68
N VAL A 23 -40.78 -0.63 -8.84
CA VAL A 23 -41.71 -1.25 -9.81
C VAL A 23 -42.39 -2.44 -9.15
N ALA A 24 -43.71 -2.45 -9.26
CA ALA A 24 -44.66 -3.33 -8.59
C ALA A 24 -44.61 -4.79 -9.06
N GLN A 25 -44.90 -5.70 -8.13
CA GLN A 25 -45.20 -7.12 -8.39
C GLN A 25 -46.57 -7.27 -9.07
N PRO A 26 -46.75 -8.27 -9.95
CA PRO A 26 -48.05 -8.86 -10.17
C PRO A 26 -48.26 -10.08 -9.25
N THR A 27 -49.29 -10.02 -8.43
CA THR A 27 -49.86 -11.15 -7.68
C THR A 27 -50.66 -12.05 -8.62
N THR A 28 -50.33 -13.33 -8.70
CA THR A 28 -51.15 -14.32 -9.41
C THR A 28 -52.28 -14.83 -8.51
N SER A 29 -53.51 -14.68 -9.01
CA SER A 29 -54.75 -15.10 -8.36
C SER A 29 -54.98 -16.60 -8.53
N ALA A 30 -55.42 -17.26 -7.45
CA ALA A 30 -55.87 -18.65 -7.46
C ALA A 30 -57.17 -18.84 -8.27
N PRO A 31 -57.36 -19.94 -9.02
CA PRO A 31 -58.64 -20.27 -9.59
C PRO A 31 -59.43 -21.23 -8.69
N THR A 32 -60.53 -20.72 -8.15
CA THR A 32 -61.65 -21.49 -7.61
C THR A 32 -62.60 -21.84 -8.76
N LYS A 33 -62.98 -23.12 -8.96
CA LYS A 33 -64.33 -23.49 -9.43
C LYS A 33 -64.67 -24.95 -9.15
N LYS A 34 -65.92 -25.09 -8.71
CA LYS A 34 -66.64 -26.22 -8.10
C LYS A 34 -67.20 -27.20 -9.17
N PRO A 35 -67.37 -28.50 -8.86
CA PRO A 35 -67.92 -29.47 -9.81
C PRO A 35 -69.46 -29.37 -9.87
N THR A 36 -70.02 -29.49 -11.08
CA THR A 36 -71.46 -29.39 -11.31
C THR A 36 -71.96 -30.52 -12.22
N SER A 37 -72.88 -31.30 -11.65
CA SER A 37 -74.04 -31.99 -12.25
C SER A 37 -73.87 -33.24 -13.11
N ALA A 38 -74.55 -34.29 -12.61
CA ALA A 38 -74.91 -35.54 -13.25
C ALA A 38 -75.83 -35.38 -14.47
N PRO A 39 -75.86 -36.36 -15.40
CA PRO A 39 -76.97 -36.58 -16.31
C PRO A 39 -77.89 -37.70 -15.80
N THR A 40 -79.12 -37.32 -15.53
CA THR A 40 -80.31 -38.18 -15.44
C THR A 40 -80.92 -38.29 -16.83
N ASN A 41 -81.21 -39.52 -17.30
CA ASN A 41 -82.50 -39.85 -17.96
C ASN A 41 -82.66 -41.37 -18.23
N PRO A 42 -83.90 -41.90 -18.18
CA PRO A 42 -84.21 -43.33 -18.10
C PRO A 42 -84.44 -44.00 -19.48
N PRO A 43 -84.34 -45.35 -19.59
CA PRO A 43 -84.64 -46.07 -20.81
C PRO A 43 -86.16 -46.25 -20.98
N THR A 44 -86.71 -45.85 -22.11
CA THR A 44 -88.08 -46.18 -22.52
C THR A 44 -88.11 -46.76 -23.93
N LYS A 45 -88.33 -48.08 -24.04
CA LYS A 45 -89.41 -48.74 -24.81
C LYS A 45 -89.18 -50.26 -24.85
N LYS A 46 -90.18 -50.99 -24.34
CA LYS A 46 -90.46 -52.43 -24.51
C LYS A 46 -91.70 -52.53 -25.45
N PRO A 47 -92.21 -53.71 -25.88
CA PRO A 47 -91.67 -54.90 -26.53
C PRO A 47 -92.22 -55.05 -27.98
N THR A 48 -91.75 -56.03 -28.76
CA THR A 48 -92.70 -56.93 -29.45
C THR A 48 -92.13 -58.33 -29.54
N ASN A 49 -92.81 -59.26 -28.87
CA ASN A 49 -92.61 -60.70 -28.97
C ASN A 49 -93.19 -61.21 -30.29
N ALA A 50 -92.43 -62.04 -31.01
CA ALA A 50 -92.99 -63.11 -31.82
C ALA A 50 -92.01 -64.29 -31.83
N PRO A 51 -92.27 -65.38 -31.10
CA PRO A 51 -91.45 -66.59 -31.18
C PRO A 51 -91.85 -67.36 -32.43
N THR A 52 -91.01 -67.36 -33.46
CA THR A 52 -91.12 -68.34 -34.54
C THR A 52 -90.32 -69.57 -34.14
N THR A 53 -91.04 -70.55 -33.58
CA THR A 53 -90.55 -71.92 -33.42
C THR A 53 -90.35 -72.55 -34.79
N LEU A 54 -89.13 -72.51 -35.31
CA LEU A 54 -88.66 -73.44 -36.34
C LEU A 54 -87.29 -73.96 -35.90
N ALA A 55 -87.25 -75.25 -35.57
CA ALA A 55 -86.02 -75.98 -35.36
C ALA A 55 -85.22 -76.05 -36.67
N PRO A 56 -83.96 -75.57 -36.71
CA PRO A 56 -83.07 -75.87 -37.81
C PRO A 56 -82.31 -77.15 -37.47
N THR A 57 -82.83 -78.24 -38.00
CA THR A 57 -82.02 -79.41 -38.36
C THR A 57 -81.00 -78.98 -39.41
N LYS A 58 -79.71 -78.93 -39.07
CA LYS A 58 -78.58 -79.22 -39.98
C LYS A 58 -77.24 -79.25 -39.24
N LYS A 59 -76.52 -80.35 -39.48
CA LYS A 59 -75.12 -80.67 -39.18
C LYS A 59 -74.18 -79.48 -39.50
N PRO A 60 -73.07 -79.28 -38.77
CA PRO A 60 -72.10 -78.23 -39.07
C PRO A 60 -71.59 -78.36 -40.52
N THR A 61 -71.92 -77.39 -41.36
CA THR A 61 -71.33 -77.23 -42.70
C THR A 61 -70.21 -76.21 -42.61
N ASN A 62 -69.01 -76.71 -42.91
CA ASN A 62 -67.71 -76.03 -43.05
C ASN A 62 -67.09 -75.43 -41.76
N PRO A 63 -65.77 -75.66 -41.54
CA PRO A 63 -65.03 -74.94 -40.51
C PRO A 63 -65.14 -73.43 -40.77
N PRO A 64 -65.12 -72.58 -39.72
CA PRO A 64 -65.13 -71.14 -39.91
C PRO A 64 -63.98 -70.74 -40.83
N THR A 65 -64.31 -70.02 -41.90
CA THR A 65 -63.31 -69.38 -42.76
C THR A 65 -62.50 -68.46 -41.86
N ALA A 66 -61.20 -68.71 -41.71
CA ALA A 66 -60.33 -67.84 -40.92
C ALA A 66 -60.44 -66.42 -41.48
N TYR A 67 -60.71 -65.43 -40.62
CA TYR A 67 -60.66 -64.03 -41.01
C TYR A 67 -59.23 -63.71 -41.41
N LEU A 68 -59.02 -63.28 -42.66
CA LEU A 68 -57.69 -63.00 -43.21
C LEU A 68 -57.33 -61.50 -43.10
N GLY A 69 -58.11 -60.74 -42.34
CA GLY A 69 -58.09 -59.28 -42.27
C GLY A 69 -58.97 -58.62 -43.34
N SER A 70 -59.36 -57.37 -43.09
CA SER A 70 -60.19 -56.56 -43.99
C SER A 70 -59.40 -55.98 -45.17
N GLY A 71 -58.09 -55.88 -45.03
CA GLY A 71 -57.21 -55.15 -45.95
C GLY A 71 -57.30 -53.62 -45.79
N GLU A 72 -58.13 -53.12 -44.87
CA GLU A 72 -58.28 -51.70 -44.57
C GLU A 72 -57.24 -51.23 -43.55
N TRP A 73 -57.09 -49.91 -43.44
CA TRP A 73 -56.15 -49.27 -42.55
C TRP A 73 -56.85 -48.78 -41.29
N TYR A 74 -56.19 -48.92 -40.14
CA TYR A 74 -56.67 -48.42 -38.85
C TYR A 74 -55.56 -47.67 -38.13
N ALA A 75 -55.93 -46.78 -37.21
CA ALA A 75 -54.97 -46.07 -36.38
C ALA A 75 -54.36 -46.99 -35.32
N ASP A 76 -53.04 -47.10 -35.34
CA ASP A 76 -52.23 -47.87 -34.41
C ASP A 76 -51.46 -46.92 -33.49
N THR A 77 -52.12 -46.53 -32.40
CA THR A 77 -51.52 -45.66 -31.37
C THR A 77 -50.48 -46.38 -30.52
N ALA A 78 -50.45 -47.72 -30.55
CA ALA A 78 -49.49 -48.51 -29.78
C ALA A 78 -48.12 -48.56 -30.48
N ASN A 79 -48.09 -48.56 -31.81
CA ASN A 79 -46.87 -48.64 -32.62
C ASN A 79 -46.46 -47.29 -33.22
N GLY A 80 -46.43 -46.24 -32.39
CA GLY A 80 -45.84 -44.95 -32.77
C GLY A 80 -46.78 -43.98 -33.47
N ASN A 81 -48.09 -44.08 -33.24
CA ASN A 81 -49.11 -43.20 -33.83
C ASN A 81 -49.10 -43.19 -35.36
N LEU A 82 -49.09 -44.39 -35.95
CA LEU A 82 -49.12 -44.60 -37.39
C LEU A 82 -50.38 -45.37 -37.77
N CYS A 83 -50.64 -45.47 -39.07
CA CYS A 83 -51.68 -46.34 -39.58
C CYS A 83 -51.10 -47.73 -39.88
N SER A 84 -51.86 -48.76 -39.52
CA SER A 84 -51.50 -50.16 -39.75
C SER A 84 -52.55 -50.80 -40.65
N LYS A 85 -52.13 -51.73 -41.52
CA LYS A 85 -53.05 -52.48 -42.37
C LYS A 85 -53.54 -53.73 -41.65
N ASP A 86 -54.86 -53.91 -41.58
CA ASP A 86 -55.51 -55.10 -41.02
C ASP A 86 -55.45 -56.25 -42.01
N CYS A 87 -54.51 -57.18 -41.79
CA CYS A 87 -54.29 -58.33 -42.67
C CYS A 87 -53.67 -59.50 -41.90
N ALA A 88 -53.80 -60.70 -42.44
CA ALA A 88 -53.05 -61.87 -41.99
C ALA A 88 -51.54 -61.60 -42.12
N VAL A 89 -50.81 -61.60 -41.00
CA VAL A 89 -49.35 -61.35 -40.98
C VAL A 89 -48.68 -62.28 -41.97
N SER A 90 -48.05 -61.71 -43.00
CA SER A 90 -47.31 -62.43 -44.04
C SER A 90 -46.07 -61.64 -44.41
N THR A 91 -44.96 -62.33 -44.65
CA THR A 91 -43.71 -61.72 -45.14
C THR A 91 -43.84 -61.07 -46.52
N LEU A 92 -44.95 -61.32 -47.23
CA LEU A 92 -45.26 -60.76 -48.55
C LEU A 92 -46.02 -59.42 -48.47
N THR A 93 -46.48 -59.02 -47.29
CA THR A 93 -47.17 -57.74 -47.06
C THR A 93 -46.45 -56.98 -45.94
N PRO A 94 -45.42 -56.19 -46.28
CA PRO A 94 -44.60 -55.47 -45.31
C PRO A 94 -45.40 -54.52 -44.40
N ASP A 95 -46.53 -54.01 -44.90
CA ASP A 95 -47.39 -53.03 -44.24
C ASP A 95 -48.36 -53.66 -43.21
N CYS A 96 -48.25 -54.98 -43.01
CA CYS A 96 -49.19 -55.76 -42.23
C CYS A 96 -48.80 -55.84 -40.74
N SER A 97 -49.62 -55.27 -39.86
CA SER A 97 -49.39 -55.32 -38.40
C SER A 97 -50.18 -56.44 -37.71
N GLY A 98 -50.84 -57.28 -38.50
CA GLY A 98 -51.63 -58.42 -38.05
C GLY A 98 -53.12 -58.19 -38.06
N ILE A 99 -53.83 -59.25 -37.70
CA ILE A 99 -55.29 -59.25 -37.70
C ILE A 99 -55.74 -58.64 -36.39
N ASN A 100 -56.40 -57.49 -36.45
CA ASN A 100 -56.92 -56.83 -35.26
C ASN A 100 -58.25 -57.49 -34.85
N HIS A 101 -58.17 -58.57 -34.07
CA HIS A 101 -59.29 -59.48 -33.80
C HIS A 101 -60.08 -59.18 -32.50
N ASP A 102 -59.66 -58.19 -31.70
CA ASP A 102 -60.33 -57.89 -30.43
C ASP A 102 -61.50 -56.92 -30.60
N THR A 103 -62.67 -57.54 -30.65
CA THR A 103 -63.96 -57.06 -30.13
C THR A 103 -63.87 -55.88 -29.15
N ALA A 104 -64.27 -54.67 -29.58
CA ALA A 104 -65.24 -53.78 -28.91
C ALA A 104 -65.06 -52.29 -29.31
N THR A 105 -66.01 -51.72 -30.05
CA THR A 105 -66.33 -50.26 -30.11
C THR A 105 -65.31 -49.23 -30.66
N TRP A 106 -64.02 -49.51 -30.83
CA TRP A 106 -63.04 -48.52 -31.36
C TRP A 106 -62.67 -48.70 -32.85
N LEU A 107 -63.19 -49.75 -33.50
CA LEU A 107 -62.87 -50.14 -34.89
C LEU A 107 -63.98 -49.73 -35.88
N THR A 108 -64.75 -48.68 -35.61
CA THR A 108 -65.72 -48.14 -36.58
C THR A 108 -65.07 -47.33 -37.69
N ASP A 109 -63.81 -46.95 -37.50
CA ASP A 109 -63.12 -45.99 -38.35
C ASP A 109 -61.93 -46.69 -39.01
N THR A 110 -62.23 -47.55 -39.98
CA THR A 110 -61.27 -48.10 -40.93
C THR A 110 -61.24 -47.23 -42.19
N TYR A 111 -60.13 -47.29 -42.91
CA TYR A 111 -59.85 -46.40 -44.04
C TYR A 111 -59.31 -47.19 -45.24
N ALA A 112 -59.66 -46.73 -46.45
CA ALA A 112 -59.26 -47.38 -47.69
C ALA A 112 -57.74 -47.39 -47.92
N ASP A 113 -57.04 -46.37 -47.42
CA ASP A 113 -55.60 -46.22 -47.52
C ASP A 113 -54.98 -45.53 -46.30
N ALA A 114 -53.66 -45.64 -46.18
CA ALA A 114 -52.89 -45.06 -45.08
C ALA A 114 -53.00 -43.52 -45.03
N ALA A 115 -53.10 -42.83 -46.17
CA ALA A 115 -53.16 -41.37 -46.21
C ALA A 115 -54.47 -40.85 -45.61
N THR A 116 -55.59 -41.47 -45.98
CA THR A 116 -56.91 -41.16 -45.43
C THR A 116 -56.96 -41.46 -43.93
N CYS A 117 -56.39 -42.59 -43.50
CA CYS A 117 -56.26 -42.90 -42.07
C CYS A 117 -55.45 -41.82 -41.33
N CYS A 118 -54.31 -41.41 -41.88
CA CYS A 118 -53.43 -40.41 -41.30
C CYS A 118 -54.08 -39.02 -41.20
N GLU A 119 -54.76 -38.56 -42.26
CA GLU A 119 -55.46 -37.28 -42.26
C GLU A 119 -56.56 -37.24 -41.18
N GLN A 120 -57.29 -38.33 -41.01
CA GLN A 120 -58.45 -38.40 -40.12
C GLN A 120 -58.08 -38.67 -38.66
N LYS A 121 -57.02 -39.46 -38.40
CA LYS A 121 -56.65 -39.91 -37.04
C LYS A 121 -55.40 -39.26 -36.48
N PHE A 122 -54.52 -38.77 -37.35
CA PHE A 122 -53.23 -38.20 -36.99
C PHE A 122 -53.03 -36.83 -37.62
N SER A 123 -54.04 -35.96 -37.57
CA SER A 123 -54.02 -34.61 -38.15
C SER A 123 -52.93 -33.67 -37.60
N TYR A 124 -52.26 -34.06 -36.51
CA TYR A 124 -51.09 -33.37 -35.96
C TYR A 124 -49.77 -33.81 -36.61
N LEU A 125 -49.80 -34.83 -37.47
CA LEU A 125 -48.69 -35.26 -38.32
C LEU A 125 -48.94 -34.78 -39.75
N ASP A 126 -47.85 -34.53 -40.48
CA ASP A 126 -47.93 -34.35 -41.92
C ASP A 126 -48.47 -35.64 -42.59
N VAL A 127 -49.47 -35.49 -43.46
CA VAL A 127 -50.20 -36.63 -44.05
C VAL A 127 -49.28 -37.51 -44.89
N ASP A 128 -48.33 -36.93 -45.63
CA ASP A 128 -47.39 -37.67 -46.46
C ASP A 128 -46.37 -38.42 -45.60
N TYR A 129 -45.90 -37.77 -44.52
CA TYR A 129 -45.02 -38.39 -43.54
C TYR A 129 -45.69 -39.61 -42.89
N CYS A 130 -46.88 -39.42 -42.35
CA CYS A 130 -47.63 -40.47 -41.67
C CYS A 130 -47.96 -41.62 -42.63
N ALA A 131 -48.45 -41.31 -43.84
CA ALA A 131 -48.80 -42.32 -44.84
C ALA A 131 -47.57 -43.12 -45.31
N SER A 132 -46.42 -42.45 -45.46
CA SER A 132 -45.17 -43.10 -45.84
C SER A 132 -44.66 -44.05 -44.75
N ARG A 133 -44.66 -43.60 -43.49
CA ARG A 133 -44.15 -44.38 -42.35
C ARG A 133 -45.08 -45.52 -41.94
N SER A 134 -46.36 -45.41 -42.28
CA SER A 134 -47.38 -46.47 -42.14
C SER A 134 -47.13 -47.66 -43.06
N LYS A 135 -46.33 -47.49 -44.13
CA LYS A 135 -45.89 -48.58 -44.98
C LYS A 135 -44.72 -49.34 -44.36
N GLY A 136 -44.64 -50.63 -44.62
CA GLY A 136 -43.54 -51.52 -44.22
C GLY A 136 -42.22 -51.22 -44.90
N THR A 137 -42.24 -50.48 -46.02
CA THR A 137 -41.04 -49.85 -46.59
C THR A 137 -41.26 -48.34 -46.72
N PRO A 138 -40.89 -47.56 -45.70
CA PRO A 138 -41.07 -46.11 -45.74
C PRO A 138 -40.33 -45.47 -46.90
N THR A 139 -41.01 -44.59 -47.62
CA THR A 139 -40.42 -43.72 -48.65
C THR A 139 -39.98 -42.39 -48.02
N SER A 140 -38.82 -41.86 -48.43
CA SER A 140 -38.38 -40.53 -48.00
C SER A 140 -39.34 -39.47 -48.56
N THR A 141 -39.81 -38.53 -47.73
CA THR A 141 -40.50 -37.33 -48.25
C THR A 141 -39.52 -36.30 -48.80
N GLY A 142 -38.22 -36.41 -48.46
CA GLY A 142 -37.17 -35.44 -48.82
C GLY A 142 -37.29 -34.09 -48.10
N LYS A 143 -38.31 -33.92 -47.25
CA LYS A 143 -38.56 -32.71 -46.45
C LYS A 143 -37.79 -32.75 -45.13
N PHE A 144 -37.74 -31.62 -44.44
CA PHE A 144 -37.05 -31.44 -43.17
C PHE A 144 -38.02 -31.40 -41.99
N TYR A 145 -37.63 -32.00 -40.88
CA TYR A 145 -38.29 -31.87 -39.58
C TYR A 145 -37.33 -31.37 -38.51
N ALA A 146 -37.84 -30.66 -37.52
CA ALA A 146 -37.04 -30.16 -36.41
C ALA A 146 -36.67 -31.28 -35.44
N ASP A 147 -35.38 -31.39 -35.14
CA ASP A 147 -34.84 -32.20 -34.05
C ASP A 147 -34.32 -31.25 -32.96
N THR A 148 -35.12 -31.09 -31.92
CA THR A 148 -34.83 -30.21 -30.79
C THR A 148 -33.63 -30.68 -29.97
N ALA A 149 -33.33 -31.98 -29.96
CA ALA A 149 -32.20 -32.53 -29.22
C ALA A 149 -30.86 -32.15 -29.88
N SER A 150 -30.80 -32.16 -31.21
CA SER A 150 -29.60 -31.73 -31.93
C SER A 150 -29.62 -30.25 -32.34
N SER A 151 -30.69 -29.51 -32.03
CA SER A 151 -30.89 -28.11 -32.47
C SER A 151 -30.69 -27.94 -33.98
N SER A 152 -31.14 -28.93 -34.75
CA SER A 152 -30.99 -28.97 -36.21
C SER A 152 -32.24 -29.55 -36.85
N CYS A 153 -32.40 -29.35 -38.15
CA CYS A 153 -33.45 -29.93 -38.94
C CYS A 153 -32.92 -31.16 -39.68
N LYS A 154 -33.53 -32.32 -39.47
CA LYS A 154 -33.16 -33.56 -40.14
C LYS A 154 -33.99 -33.73 -41.39
N VAL A 155 -33.35 -34.24 -42.45
CA VAL A 155 -34.08 -34.70 -43.63
C VAL A 155 -34.81 -35.99 -43.27
N ASP A 156 -36.07 -36.10 -43.67
CA ASP A 156 -36.82 -37.33 -43.61
C ASP A 156 -36.31 -38.28 -44.70
N ASP A 157 -35.24 -39.02 -44.40
CA ASP A 157 -34.69 -40.05 -45.28
C ASP A 157 -35.29 -41.44 -45.01
N SER A 158 -35.24 -42.30 -46.03
CA SER A 158 -35.77 -43.66 -45.99
C SER A 158 -34.93 -44.61 -45.13
N ALA A 159 -33.80 -44.15 -44.58
CA ALA A 159 -32.81 -45.02 -43.95
C ALA A 159 -33.11 -45.33 -42.48
N THR A 160 -33.91 -44.50 -41.79
CA THR A 160 -34.28 -44.75 -40.38
C THR A 160 -35.75 -44.39 -40.14
N LYS A 161 -36.52 -45.27 -39.45
CA LYS A 161 -37.79 -44.88 -38.81
C LYS A 161 -37.45 -43.98 -37.62
N GLY A 162 -37.01 -42.76 -37.89
CA GLY A 162 -36.63 -41.79 -36.88
C GLY A 162 -37.80 -41.46 -35.94
N PRO A 163 -37.53 -41.02 -34.70
CA PRO A 163 -38.55 -40.67 -33.72
C PRO A 163 -39.15 -39.30 -34.06
N PHE A 164 -39.87 -39.18 -35.17
CA PHE A 164 -40.66 -37.98 -35.42
C PHE A 164 -41.81 -37.96 -34.41
N GLN A 165 -41.64 -37.18 -33.35
CA GLN A 165 -42.57 -37.19 -32.22
C GLN A 165 -43.77 -36.25 -32.42
N SER A 166 -43.71 -35.29 -33.37
CA SER A 166 -44.81 -34.42 -33.83
C SER A 166 -44.25 -33.29 -34.71
N GLY A 167 -45.00 -32.78 -35.70
CA GLY A 167 -44.70 -31.48 -36.31
C GLY A 167 -45.05 -31.28 -37.79
N THR A 168 -44.70 -30.10 -38.29
CA THR A 168 -44.77 -29.71 -39.71
C THR A 168 -43.50 -30.13 -40.44
N LEU A 169 -43.63 -30.68 -41.64
CA LEU A 169 -42.51 -30.87 -42.55
C LEU A 169 -42.26 -29.60 -43.36
N PHE A 170 -40.98 -29.30 -43.63
CA PHE A 170 -40.57 -28.11 -44.35
C PHE A 170 -39.78 -28.49 -45.60
N ASP A 171 -40.00 -27.78 -46.71
CA ASP A 171 -39.30 -28.07 -47.97
C ASP A 171 -37.79 -27.81 -47.92
N THR A 172 -37.34 -26.97 -46.97
CA THR A 172 -35.92 -26.63 -46.80
C THR A 172 -35.51 -26.62 -45.34
N ALA A 173 -34.23 -26.90 -45.08
CA ALA A 173 -33.63 -26.77 -43.75
C ALA A 173 -33.81 -25.35 -43.18
N ALA A 174 -33.63 -24.30 -43.99
CA ALA A 174 -33.79 -22.91 -43.55
C ALA A 174 -35.23 -22.57 -43.11
N ALA A 175 -36.23 -23.08 -43.85
CA ALA A 175 -37.63 -22.94 -43.49
C ALA A 175 -37.96 -23.68 -42.18
N CYS A 176 -37.43 -24.89 -42.00
CA CYS A 176 -37.56 -25.63 -40.75
C CYS A 176 -36.90 -24.89 -39.57
N CYS A 177 -35.68 -24.39 -39.76
CA CYS A 177 -34.94 -23.67 -38.73
C CYS A 177 -35.67 -22.40 -38.29
N THR A 178 -36.27 -21.67 -39.23
CA THR A 178 -37.02 -20.45 -38.92
C THR A 178 -38.39 -20.76 -38.31
N GLY A 179 -39.09 -21.76 -38.85
CA GLY A 179 -40.47 -22.09 -38.48
C GLY A 179 -40.62 -22.91 -37.20
N ALA A 180 -39.67 -23.80 -36.91
CA ALA A 180 -39.75 -24.73 -35.78
C ALA A 180 -38.62 -24.55 -34.75
N LEU A 181 -37.50 -23.94 -35.13
CA LEU A 181 -36.33 -23.71 -34.27
C LEU A 181 -35.91 -22.23 -34.20
N GLY A 182 -36.87 -21.30 -34.15
CA GLY A 182 -36.57 -19.85 -34.13
C GLY A 182 -35.77 -19.36 -32.91
N TRP A 183 -35.66 -20.19 -31.86
CA TRP A 183 -34.79 -19.97 -30.71
C TRP A 183 -33.33 -20.41 -30.93
N VAL A 184 -33.06 -21.07 -32.06
CA VAL A 184 -31.72 -21.45 -32.53
C VAL A 184 -31.21 -20.41 -33.51
N ASN A 185 -29.91 -20.08 -33.46
CA ASN A 185 -29.32 -19.22 -34.48
C ASN A 185 -29.53 -19.84 -35.88
N SER A 186 -30.16 -19.09 -36.80
CA SER A 186 -30.57 -19.60 -38.11
C SER A 186 -29.40 -20.16 -38.94
N LEU A 187 -28.21 -19.55 -38.85
CA LEU A 187 -27.01 -20.03 -39.54
C LEU A 187 -26.50 -21.35 -38.93
N TYR A 188 -26.47 -21.44 -37.59
CA TYR A 188 -26.11 -22.66 -36.89
C TYR A 188 -27.07 -23.81 -37.23
N CYS A 189 -28.37 -23.56 -37.10
CA CYS A 189 -29.38 -24.58 -37.37
C CYS A 189 -29.26 -25.07 -38.82
N THR A 190 -29.21 -24.15 -39.79
CA THR A 190 -29.16 -24.51 -41.21
C THR A 190 -27.90 -25.30 -41.54
N SER A 191 -26.74 -24.87 -41.03
CA SER A 191 -25.47 -25.57 -41.30
C SER A 191 -25.47 -26.99 -40.73
N ARG A 192 -26.00 -27.18 -39.51
CA ARG A 192 -26.09 -28.51 -38.87
C ARG A 192 -27.14 -29.43 -39.51
N SER A 193 -28.05 -28.88 -40.33
CA SER A 193 -29.16 -29.60 -40.95
C SER A 193 -28.83 -30.27 -42.29
N THR A 194 -27.86 -29.76 -43.04
CA THR A 194 -27.62 -30.18 -44.44
C THR A 194 -26.69 -31.39 -44.62
N GLY A 195 -26.41 -32.15 -43.55
CA GLY A 195 -25.74 -33.47 -43.63
C GLY A 195 -24.27 -33.52 -44.08
N GLY A 196 -23.70 -32.45 -44.64
CA GLY A 196 -22.28 -32.33 -44.99
C GLY A 196 -21.54 -31.39 -44.04
N THR A 197 -20.48 -31.87 -43.38
CA THR A 197 -19.58 -31.13 -42.45
C THR A 197 -20.20 -29.86 -41.86
N GLY A 198 -21.34 -29.94 -41.18
CA GLY A 198 -22.33 -28.84 -41.10
C GLY A 198 -21.92 -27.54 -40.40
N TYR A 199 -20.92 -26.82 -40.87
CA TYR A 199 -20.25 -25.70 -40.24
C TYR A 199 -20.51 -24.40 -41.02
N HIS A 200 -20.78 -23.29 -40.32
CA HIS A 200 -21.10 -22.02 -40.96
C HIS A 200 -19.88 -21.10 -41.18
N SER A 201 -18.66 -21.52 -40.76
CA SER A 201 -17.40 -20.78 -40.95
C SER A 201 -17.39 -19.35 -40.40
N LYS A 202 -18.35 -19.00 -39.54
CA LYS A 202 -18.37 -17.71 -38.82
C LYS A 202 -17.53 -17.83 -37.56
N TRP A 203 -17.07 -16.68 -37.11
CA TRP A 203 -16.30 -16.54 -35.90
C TRP A 203 -17.23 -16.27 -34.72
N TYR A 204 -16.92 -16.91 -33.60
CA TYR A 204 -17.59 -16.71 -32.32
C TYR A 204 -16.52 -16.55 -31.23
N VAL A 205 -16.89 -15.91 -30.13
CA VAL A 205 -15.98 -15.71 -29.00
C VAL A 205 -15.92 -16.96 -28.15
N ASP A 206 -14.70 -17.40 -27.84
CA ASP A 206 -14.41 -18.41 -26.85
C ASP A 206 -13.90 -17.72 -25.59
N TYR A 207 -14.78 -17.55 -24.60
CA TYR A 207 -14.43 -16.88 -23.35
C TYR A 207 -13.52 -17.72 -22.44
N GLN A 208 -13.40 -19.03 -22.68
CA GLN A 208 -12.49 -19.86 -21.91
C GLN A 208 -11.04 -19.63 -22.34
N ASP A 209 -10.81 -19.58 -23.66
CA ASP A 209 -9.48 -19.38 -24.24
C ASP A 209 -9.17 -17.90 -24.53
N MET A 210 -10.14 -16.99 -24.30
CA MET A 210 -10.04 -15.55 -24.57
C MET A 210 -9.63 -15.22 -26.02
N VAL A 211 -10.12 -16.01 -26.97
CA VAL A 211 -9.88 -15.87 -28.41
C VAL A 211 -11.19 -15.99 -29.17
N CYS A 212 -11.17 -15.68 -30.47
CA CYS A 212 -12.26 -16.02 -31.36
C CYS A 212 -11.94 -17.33 -32.09
N LYS A 213 -12.93 -18.22 -32.19
CA LYS A 213 -12.83 -19.47 -32.93
C LYS A 213 -13.76 -19.45 -34.12
N GLN A 214 -13.36 -20.14 -35.17
CA GLN A 214 -14.18 -20.32 -36.36
C GLN A 214 -14.94 -21.65 -36.23
N ASP A 215 -16.24 -21.62 -36.50
CA ASP A 215 -17.04 -22.84 -36.59
C ASP A 215 -16.65 -23.62 -37.86
N CYS A 216 -15.84 -24.66 -37.68
CA CYS A 216 -15.33 -25.55 -38.73
C CYS A 216 -14.94 -26.92 -38.18
N ALA A 217 -14.70 -27.87 -39.09
CA ALA A 217 -14.28 -29.23 -38.74
C ALA A 217 -12.88 -29.25 -38.11
N ILE A 218 -12.73 -30.01 -37.02
CA ILE A 218 -11.43 -30.20 -36.33
C ILE A 218 -10.42 -30.95 -37.22
N SER A 219 -10.86 -31.60 -38.29
CA SER A 219 -9.97 -32.23 -39.28
C SER A 219 -9.18 -31.24 -40.14
N SER A 220 -9.46 -29.94 -40.03
CA SER A 220 -8.62 -28.91 -40.63
C SER A 220 -7.36 -28.72 -39.78
N SER A 221 -6.19 -28.60 -40.39
CA SER A 221 -4.93 -28.23 -39.71
C SER A 221 -4.92 -26.78 -39.21
N SER A 222 -6.10 -26.15 -39.10
CA SER A 222 -6.31 -24.76 -38.74
C SER A 222 -6.48 -24.63 -37.22
N PRO A 223 -5.57 -23.94 -36.53
CA PRO A 223 -5.69 -23.70 -35.08
C PRO A 223 -6.93 -22.85 -34.69
N ALA A 224 -7.52 -22.18 -35.68
CA ALA A 224 -8.75 -21.41 -35.52
C ALA A 224 -10.01 -22.26 -35.40
N CYS A 225 -9.98 -23.51 -35.86
CA CYS A 225 -11.18 -24.32 -35.99
C CYS A 225 -11.61 -24.97 -34.69
N LYS A 226 -12.83 -24.66 -34.26
CA LYS A 226 -13.52 -25.29 -33.14
C LYS A 226 -15.02 -25.38 -33.47
N PRO A 227 -15.61 -26.58 -33.52
CA PRO A 227 -17.05 -26.75 -33.65
C PRO A 227 -17.76 -25.96 -32.55
N THR A 228 -18.62 -25.01 -32.94
CA THR A 228 -19.49 -24.38 -31.95
C THR A 228 -20.55 -25.37 -31.51
N THR A 229 -20.80 -25.43 -30.20
CA THR A 229 -21.92 -26.15 -29.58
C THR A 229 -23.03 -25.19 -29.14
N ASP A 230 -22.84 -23.88 -29.36
CA ASP A 230 -23.74 -22.85 -28.86
C ASP A 230 -24.83 -22.53 -29.89
N ALA A 231 -25.98 -23.16 -29.69
CA ALA A 231 -27.15 -23.06 -30.56
C ALA A 231 -27.97 -21.78 -30.32
N SER A 232 -27.68 -20.95 -29.31
CA SER A 232 -28.56 -19.84 -28.91
C SER A 232 -28.82 -18.81 -30.04
N ALA A 233 -30.09 -18.44 -30.24
CA ALA A 233 -30.48 -17.38 -31.17
C ALA A 233 -29.88 -15.99 -30.83
N SER A 234 -29.51 -15.74 -29.57
CA SER A 234 -28.90 -14.47 -29.14
C SER A 234 -27.41 -14.34 -29.48
N ASN A 235 -26.79 -15.41 -30.00
CA ASN A 235 -25.36 -15.39 -30.30
C ASN A 235 -25.01 -14.47 -31.46
N THR A 236 -24.01 -13.64 -31.23
CA THR A 236 -23.42 -12.80 -32.26
C THR A 236 -22.34 -13.59 -32.98
N LEU A 237 -22.54 -13.84 -34.27
CA LEU A 237 -21.56 -14.45 -35.16
C LEU A 237 -20.89 -13.35 -36.00
N PHE A 238 -19.61 -13.54 -36.31
CA PHE A 238 -18.80 -12.55 -37.01
C PHE A 238 -18.18 -13.11 -38.28
N ASP A 239 -17.96 -12.25 -39.27
CA ASP A 239 -17.36 -12.65 -40.54
C ASP A 239 -15.84 -12.88 -40.43
N THR A 240 -15.18 -12.19 -39.50
CA THR A 240 -13.72 -12.26 -39.32
C THR A 240 -13.34 -12.37 -37.84
N ALA A 241 -12.16 -12.94 -37.58
CA ALA A 241 -11.56 -12.97 -36.25
C ALA A 241 -11.40 -11.54 -35.68
N ALA A 242 -10.98 -10.57 -36.52
CA ALA A 242 -10.81 -9.18 -36.11
C ALA A 242 -12.13 -8.52 -35.68
N ALA A 243 -13.23 -8.75 -36.42
CA ALA A 243 -14.54 -8.23 -36.04
C ALA A 243 -15.06 -8.88 -34.75
N CYS A 244 -14.85 -10.18 -34.58
CA CYS A 244 -15.18 -10.89 -33.35
C CYS A 244 -14.40 -10.33 -32.15
N CYS A 245 -13.08 -10.18 -32.29
CA CYS A 245 -12.20 -9.65 -31.26
C CYS A 245 -12.57 -8.21 -30.89
N ALA A 246 -12.79 -7.34 -31.87
CA ALA A 246 -13.21 -5.96 -31.62
C ALA A 246 -14.60 -5.89 -30.97
N GLY A 247 -15.53 -6.78 -31.35
CA GLY A 247 -16.91 -6.77 -30.87
C GLY A 247 -17.13 -7.44 -29.51
N LYS A 248 -16.32 -8.44 -29.14
CA LYS A 248 -16.52 -9.24 -27.91
C LYS A 248 -15.35 -9.23 -26.94
N LEU A 249 -14.15 -8.87 -27.38
CA LEU A 249 -12.91 -8.90 -26.60
C LEU A 249 -12.19 -7.55 -26.64
N GLY A 250 -12.92 -6.43 -26.56
CA GLY A 250 -12.39 -5.07 -26.70
C GLY A 250 -11.33 -4.65 -25.65
N TRP A 251 -11.13 -5.45 -24.61
CA TRP A 251 -10.04 -5.30 -23.64
C TRP A 251 -8.71 -5.92 -24.09
N ILE A 252 -8.71 -6.72 -25.16
CA ILE A 252 -7.52 -7.25 -25.82
C ILE A 252 -7.34 -6.46 -27.12
N PRO A 253 -6.12 -6.01 -27.46
CA PRO A 253 -5.87 -5.38 -28.76
C PRO A 253 -6.39 -6.28 -29.90
N ALA A 254 -7.29 -5.75 -30.73
CA ALA A 254 -8.03 -6.54 -31.71
C ALA A 254 -7.10 -7.30 -32.69
N ALA A 255 -5.96 -6.71 -33.05
CA ALA A 255 -4.95 -7.35 -33.89
C ALA A 255 -4.26 -8.55 -33.19
N THR A 256 -3.94 -8.40 -31.89
CA THR A 256 -3.34 -9.48 -31.09
C THR A 256 -4.32 -10.63 -30.94
N CYS A 257 -5.56 -10.33 -30.55
CA CYS A 257 -6.61 -11.32 -30.45
C CYS A 257 -6.83 -12.03 -31.81
N ALA A 258 -6.91 -11.30 -32.92
CA ALA A 258 -7.10 -11.89 -34.25
C ALA A 258 -5.93 -12.79 -34.67
N SER A 259 -4.69 -12.40 -34.34
CA SER A 259 -3.49 -13.21 -34.63
C SER A 259 -3.50 -14.54 -33.89
N VAL A 260 -3.76 -14.53 -32.57
CA VAL A 260 -3.84 -15.75 -31.76
C VAL A 260 -5.02 -16.62 -32.21
N SER A 261 -6.16 -15.98 -32.50
CA SER A 261 -7.39 -16.63 -32.98
C SER A 261 -7.18 -17.37 -34.31
N THR A 262 -6.35 -16.84 -35.21
CA THR A 262 -6.12 -17.42 -36.55
C THR A 262 -4.96 -18.40 -36.58
N THR A 263 -3.87 -18.12 -35.88
CA THR A 263 -2.63 -18.89 -35.99
C THR A 263 -2.39 -19.86 -34.84
N GLY A 264 -3.12 -19.74 -33.72
CA GLY A 264 -2.90 -20.53 -32.51
C GLY A 264 -1.56 -20.24 -31.82
N VAL A 265 -0.74 -19.36 -32.40
CA VAL A 265 0.55 -18.93 -31.85
C VAL A 265 0.38 -17.48 -31.46
N ALA A 266 0.67 -17.16 -30.21
CA ALA A 266 0.95 -15.77 -29.85
C ALA A 266 2.24 -15.36 -30.59
N THR A 267 2.10 -14.77 -31.78
CA THR A 267 3.21 -14.07 -32.45
C THR A 267 3.89 -13.21 -31.40
N ALA A 268 5.22 -13.39 -31.25
CA ALA A 268 6.06 -12.79 -30.22
C ALA A 268 5.48 -11.46 -29.76
N VAL A 269 4.90 -11.48 -28.56
CA VAL A 269 4.12 -10.36 -28.02
C VAL A 269 5.10 -9.21 -27.86
N ASN A 270 5.15 -8.29 -28.81
CA ASN A 270 5.52 -6.93 -28.47
C ASN A 270 4.42 -6.53 -27.50
N GLY A 271 4.73 -6.45 -26.19
CA GLY A 271 3.77 -5.95 -25.21
C GLY A 271 3.17 -4.62 -25.68
N THR A 272 2.08 -4.18 -25.08
CA THR A 272 1.30 -3.00 -25.53
C THR A 272 2.11 -1.70 -25.64
N ALA A 273 3.36 -1.69 -25.17
CA ALA A 273 4.25 -0.55 -25.06
C ALA A 273 3.69 0.56 -24.16
N LYS A 274 2.63 0.26 -23.41
CA LYS A 274 2.02 1.13 -22.41
C LYS A 274 2.55 0.81 -21.02
N PHE A 275 2.43 1.80 -20.14
CA PHE A 275 2.83 1.70 -18.75
C PHE A 275 1.67 1.26 -17.88
N TYR A 276 1.95 0.41 -16.90
CA TYR A 276 1.04 0.01 -15.83
C TYR A 276 1.72 0.18 -14.46
N ALA A 277 0.92 0.24 -13.40
CA ALA A 277 1.46 0.26 -12.04
C ALA A 277 1.87 -1.16 -11.62
N ASP A 278 3.17 -1.38 -11.46
CA ASP A 278 3.74 -2.61 -10.96
C ASP A 278 3.96 -2.49 -9.44
N TYR A 279 2.94 -2.90 -8.68
CA TYR A 279 3.01 -2.95 -7.22
C TYR A 279 3.80 -4.15 -6.68
N SER A 280 4.21 -5.09 -7.54
CA SER A 280 4.98 -6.28 -7.16
C SER A 280 6.49 -6.02 -7.14
N SER A 281 6.95 -5.04 -7.93
CA SER A 281 8.31 -4.53 -7.85
C SER A 281 8.60 -3.85 -6.51
N SER A 282 9.84 -3.98 -6.02
CA SER A 282 10.32 -3.27 -4.84
C SER A 282 11.54 -2.43 -5.21
N PRO A 283 11.42 -1.09 -5.24
CA PRO A 283 10.22 -0.32 -4.94
C PRO A 283 9.15 -0.37 -6.05
N ALA A 284 7.88 -0.17 -5.67
CA ALA A 284 6.76 -0.10 -6.62
C ALA A 284 6.95 1.04 -7.61
N ARG A 285 6.72 0.78 -8.89
CA ARG A 285 6.98 1.71 -9.99
C ARG A 285 5.98 1.55 -11.13
N CYS A 286 6.04 2.45 -12.10
CA CYS A 286 5.41 2.20 -13.38
C CYS A 286 6.32 1.31 -14.23
N ALA A 287 5.78 0.29 -14.85
CA ALA A 287 6.51 -0.60 -15.74
C ALA A 287 5.85 -0.62 -17.11
N LYS A 288 6.65 -0.70 -18.17
CA LYS A 288 6.18 -0.81 -19.55
C LYS A 288 5.93 -2.28 -19.87
N ASP A 289 4.76 -2.55 -20.42
CA ASP A 289 4.41 -3.84 -21.00
C ASP A 289 5.15 -4.04 -22.33
N CYS A 290 6.24 -4.81 -22.32
CA CYS A 290 7.13 -5.03 -23.47
C CYS A 290 7.93 -6.34 -23.36
N ASN A 291 8.61 -6.74 -24.44
CA ASN A 291 9.39 -8.00 -24.50
C ASN A 291 10.91 -7.84 -24.38
N THR A 292 11.43 -6.62 -24.42
CA THR A 292 12.88 -6.38 -24.50
C THR A 292 13.49 -6.16 -23.12
N ALA A 293 14.39 -7.05 -22.73
CA ALA A 293 15.20 -6.94 -21.51
C ALA A 293 16.15 -5.71 -21.50
N ASN A 294 16.38 -5.05 -22.64
CA ASN A 294 17.26 -3.88 -22.76
C ASN A 294 16.53 -2.54 -22.57
N ASP A 295 15.21 -2.51 -22.45
CA ASP A 295 14.48 -1.31 -22.04
C ASP A 295 14.42 -1.29 -20.50
N PRO A 296 15.08 -0.34 -19.81
CA PRO A 296 15.08 -0.28 -18.34
C PRO A 296 13.69 -0.03 -17.75
N THR A 297 12.74 0.41 -18.57
CA THR A 297 11.33 0.56 -18.17
C THR A 297 10.51 -0.72 -18.32
N CYS A 298 11.06 -1.78 -18.90
CA CYS A 298 10.31 -2.99 -19.22
C CYS A 298 9.96 -3.82 -17.98
N GLY A 299 8.67 -4.08 -17.77
CA GLY A 299 8.13 -4.98 -16.75
C GLY A 299 7.92 -6.41 -17.22
N GLY A 300 8.20 -6.69 -18.50
CA GLY A 300 7.82 -7.92 -19.17
C GLY A 300 6.42 -7.82 -19.80
N ILE A 301 5.99 -8.92 -20.41
CA ILE A 301 4.69 -8.99 -21.08
C ILE A 301 3.63 -9.34 -20.04
N LEU A 302 2.60 -8.50 -19.91
CA LEU A 302 1.44 -8.83 -19.09
C LEU A 302 0.62 -9.94 -19.76
N THR A 303 0.55 -11.11 -19.11
CA THR A 303 -0.24 -12.26 -19.57
C THR A 303 -1.74 -12.05 -19.41
N ASN A 304 -2.16 -11.08 -18.58
CA ASN A 304 -3.54 -10.65 -18.43
C ASN A 304 -3.60 -9.13 -18.21
N VAL A 305 -4.25 -8.42 -19.13
CA VAL A 305 -4.46 -6.96 -19.06
C VAL A 305 -5.86 -6.57 -18.58
N ALA A 306 -6.76 -7.53 -18.36
CA ALA A 306 -8.12 -7.25 -17.93
C ALA A 306 -8.13 -6.63 -16.53
N GLY A 307 -8.74 -5.44 -16.41
CA GLY A 307 -8.80 -4.67 -15.16
C GLY A 307 -7.54 -3.85 -14.83
N VAL A 308 -6.47 -3.95 -15.64
CA VAL A 308 -5.25 -3.16 -15.48
C VAL A 308 -5.38 -1.86 -16.28
N GLN A 309 -5.30 -0.73 -15.59
CA GLN A 309 -5.29 0.58 -16.25
C GLN A 309 -3.92 0.85 -16.87
N MET A 310 -3.90 1.07 -18.19
CA MET A 310 -2.70 1.35 -18.98
C MET A 310 -2.56 2.84 -19.28
N PHE A 311 -1.31 3.31 -19.43
CA PHE A 311 -0.97 4.71 -19.67
C PHE A 311 0.05 4.85 -20.80
N ASP A 312 -0.03 5.92 -21.57
CA ASP A 312 0.91 6.15 -22.69
C ASP A 312 2.31 6.55 -22.24
N THR A 313 2.44 7.10 -21.03
CA THR A 313 3.72 7.55 -20.48
C THR A 313 3.89 7.12 -19.02
N ALA A 314 5.14 6.91 -18.60
CA ALA A 314 5.48 6.67 -17.20
C ALA A 314 4.96 7.81 -16.30
N ALA A 315 5.08 9.07 -16.75
CA ALA A 315 4.61 10.23 -16.00
C ALA A 315 3.09 10.21 -15.75
N ALA A 316 2.28 9.82 -16.76
CA ALA A 316 0.84 9.70 -16.61
C ALA A 316 0.47 8.55 -15.65
N CYS A 317 1.15 7.41 -15.76
CA CYS A 317 0.99 6.30 -14.82
C CYS A 317 1.34 6.73 -13.37
N CYS A 318 2.47 7.40 -13.18
CA CYS A 318 2.93 7.89 -11.89
C CYS A 318 1.93 8.86 -11.25
N ALA A 319 1.45 9.84 -12.01
CA ALA A 319 0.46 10.80 -11.53
C ALA A 319 -0.87 10.13 -11.12
N ALA A 320 -1.30 9.11 -11.85
CA ALA A 320 -2.58 8.44 -11.62
C ALA A 320 -2.54 7.36 -10.52
N LYS A 321 -1.42 6.66 -10.35
CA LYS A 321 -1.31 5.46 -9.49
C LYS A 321 -0.41 5.63 -8.27
N PHE A 322 0.44 6.66 -8.26
CA PHE A 322 1.46 6.88 -7.23
C PHE A 322 1.43 8.33 -6.71
N SER A 323 0.23 8.89 -6.48
CA SER A 323 0.05 10.27 -5.99
C SER A 323 0.68 10.54 -4.61
N TRP A 324 1.01 9.50 -3.85
CA TRP A 324 1.70 9.55 -2.56
C TRP A 324 3.23 9.63 -2.70
N MET A 325 3.77 9.47 -3.92
CA MET A 325 5.18 9.56 -4.27
C MET A 325 5.44 10.86 -5.05
N ASP A 326 6.64 11.44 -4.93
CA ASP A 326 7.05 12.54 -5.82
C ASP A 326 7.01 12.08 -7.28
N LYS A 327 6.35 12.86 -8.15
CA LYS A 327 6.12 12.49 -9.55
C LYS A 327 7.42 12.24 -10.32
N ASP A 328 8.47 13.00 -10.02
CA ASP A 328 9.75 12.89 -10.71
C ASP A 328 10.54 11.68 -10.16
N TYR A 329 10.33 11.35 -8.87
CA TYR A 329 10.88 10.14 -8.27
C TYR A 329 10.28 8.85 -8.85
N CYS A 330 8.95 8.80 -8.98
CA CYS A 330 8.28 7.68 -9.62
C CYS A 330 8.76 7.48 -11.07
N ALA A 331 8.94 8.57 -11.82
CA ALA A 331 9.48 8.51 -13.18
C ALA A 331 10.94 8.01 -13.20
N ALA A 332 11.78 8.48 -12.27
CA ALA A 332 13.17 8.05 -12.17
C ALA A 332 13.30 6.56 -11.81
N LEU A 333 12.51 6.07 -10.85
CA LEU A 333 12.43 4.63 -10.51
C LEU A 333 12.00 3.76 -11.69
N THR A 334 11.08 4.27 -12.51
CA THR A 334 10.61 3.60 -13.74
C THR A 334 11.76 3.40 -14.73
N THR A 335 12.67 4.36 -14.86
CA THR A 335 13.81 4.29 -15.80
C THR A 335 15.09 3.74 -15.17
N GLY A 336 15.09 3.40 -13.87
CA GLY A 336 16.32 3.10 -13.13
C GLY A 336 17.29 4.28 -13.01
N ALA A 337 16.80 5.50 -13.17
CA ALA A 337 17.57 6.72 -13.04
C ALA A 337 17.42 7.31 -11.63
N SER A 338 18.22 8.32 -11.31
CA SER A 338 18.06 9.13 -10.10
C SER A 338 17.50 10.51 -10.44
N THR A 339 16.71 11.08 -9.54
CA THR A 339 16.08 12.40 -9.75
C THR A 339 17.06 13.56 -9.68
N ASN A 340 18.24 13.37 -9.07
CA ASN A 340 19.17 14.43 -8.72
C ASN A 340 18.58 15.53 -7.80
N LYS A 341 17.45 15.25 -7.16
CA LYS A 341 16.84 16.13 -6.16
C LYS A 341 17.35 15.80 -4.76
N TRP A 342 17.02 16.65 -3.80
CA TRP A 342 17.46 16.54 -2.41
C TRP A 342 16.35 16.01 -1.51
N TYR A 343 16.69 15.17 -0.55
CA TYR A 343 15.80 14.68 0.50
C TYR A 343 16.47 14.82 1.86
N VAL A 344 15.66 14.95 2.92
CA VAL A 344 16.17 15.15 4.28
C VAL A 344 16.71 13.85 4.87
N ASP A 345 17.86 13.90 5.54
CA ASP A 345 18.35 12.85 6.41
C ASP A 345 18.34 13.35 7.85
N TYR A 346 17.31 12.94 8.60
CA TYR A 346 17.13 13.34 9.99
C TYR A 346 18.19 12.75 10.94
N GLN A 347 18.87 11.67 10.55
CA GLN A 347 19.91 11.06 11.40
C GLN A 347 21.18 11.91 11.38
N SER A 348 21.57 12.37 10.19
CA SER A 348 22.76 13.23 10.03
C SER A 348 22.47 14.73 10.16
N ASN A 349 21.18 15.13 10.23
CA ASN A 349 20.76 16.53 10.15
C ASN A 349 21.28 17.23 8.88
N THR A 350 21.32 16.50 7.76
CA THR A 350 21.71 17.02 6.45
C THR A 350 20.62 16.71 5.43
N CYS A 351 20.74 17.28 4.25
CA CYS A 351 20.00 16.84 3.08
C CYS A 351 20.95 16.07 2.16
N LYS A 352 20.47 14.96 1.63
CA LYS A 352 21.20 14.10 0.69
C LYS A 352 20.62 14.23 -0.70
N LYS A 353 21.45 14.05 -1.72
CA LYS A 353 21.02 14.08 -3.11
C LYS A 353 20.71 12.66 -3.60
N ASP A 354 19.57 12.48 -4.25
CA ASP A 354 19.19 11.25 -4.94
C ASP A 354 20.03 11.08 -6.21
N CYS A 355 21.10 10.33 -6.06
CA CYS A 355 22.07 9.97 -7.11
C CYS A 355 22.81 8.68 -6.71
N PRO A 356 23.50 8.00 -7.64
CA PRO A 356 24.19 6.76 -7.36
C PRO A 356 25.18 6.87 -6.20
N ALA A 357 25.02 6.01 -5.18
CA ALA A 357 25.74 6.09 -3.91
C ALA A 357 27.28 5.94 -4.01
N ALA A 358 27.79 5.48 -5.16
CA ALA A 358 29.23 5.35 -5.41
C ALA A 358 29.95 6.70 -5.67
N THR A 359 29.19 7.78 -5.82
CA THR A 359 29.75 9.14 -5.89
C THR A 359 29.81 9.70 -4.47
N ASN A 360 30.95 10.27 -4.05
CA ASN A 360 31.10 10.91 -2.73
C ASN A 360 29.95 11.89 -2.44
N SER A 361 29.83 12.35 -1.18
CA SER A 361 28.87 13.40 -0.80
C SER A 361 28.86 14.52 -1.87
N PRO A 362 27.69 14.95 -2.39
CA PRO A 362 26.38 14.94 -1.75
C PRO A 362 25.49 13.72 -2.01
N CYS A 363 25.95 12.70 -2.73
CA CYS A 363 25.07 11.58 -3.12
C CYS A 363 24.78 10.61 -1.97
N GLY A 364 23.50 10.45 -1.66
CA GLY A 364 23.01 9.60 -0.56
C GLY A 364 22.45 8.25 -1.00
N GLY A 365 22.41 7.97 -2.30
CA GLY A 365 21.57 6.92 -2.86
C GLY A 365 20.12 7.36 -3.00
N SER A 366 19.25 6.40 -3.31
CA SER A 366 17.81 6.64 -3.38
C SER A 366 17.21 6.88 -1.99
N PRO A 367 16.18 7.74 -1.87
CA PRO A 367 15.45 7.94 -0.63
C PRO A 367 14.99 6.61 0.01
N PRO A 368 15.20 6.42 1.31
CA PRO A 368 14.83 5.17 2.01
C PRO A 368 13.31 5.00 2.14
N ASP A 369 12.54 6.07 2.04
CA ASP A 369 11.08 6.05 2.04
C ASP A 369 10.56 6.73 0.76
N LEU A 370 9.66 6.03 0.08
CA LEU A 370 9.10 6.46 -1.20
C LEU A 370 8.18 7.68 -1.10
N SER A 371 7.68 7.99 0.09
CA SER A 371 6.86 9.17 0.36
C SER A 371 7.67 10.44 0.69
N MET A 372 9.01 10.34 0.69
CA MET A 372 9.85 11.49 1.01
C MET A 372 9.70 12.60 -0.01
N GLN A 373 9.44 13.80 0.51
CA GLN A 373 9.41 15.01 -0.28
C GLN A 373 10.81 15.30 -0.82
N LEU A 374 10.89 15.51 -2.14
CA LEU A 374 12.11 15.90 -2.83
C LEU A 374 12.15 17.41 -3.08
N PHE A 375 13.35 17.97 -3.04
CA PHE A 375 13.63 19.39 -3.17
C PHE A 375 14.60 19.66 -4.33
N ALA A 376 14.45 20.81 -4.99
CA ALA A 376 15.34 21.19 -6.09
C ALA A 376 16.80 21.37 -5.64
N ASP A 377 17.02 21.84 -4.41
CA ASP A 377 18.34 22.16 -3.87
C ASP A 377 18.42 21.88 -2.35
N ALA A 378 19.66 21.79 -1.84
CA ALA A 378 19.95 21.52 -0.43
C ALA A 378 19.45 22.63 0.51
N ALA A 379 19.48 23.90 0.09
CA ALA A 379 19.09 25.03 0.94
C ALA A 379 17.57 25.02 1.19
N THR A 380 16.78 24.75 0.15
CA THR A 380 15.33 24.58 0.23
C THR A 380 14.97 23.36 1.08
N CYS A 381 15.69 22.24 0.93
CA CYS A 381 15.50 21.07 1.78
C CYS A 381 15.77 21.38 3.27
N CYS A 382 16.93 21.98 3.56
CA CYS A 382 17.36 22.32 4.91
C CYS A 382 16.41 23.30 5.60
N SER A 383 16.03 24.39 4.93
CA SER A 383 15.11 25.39 5.49
C SER A 383 13.69 24.83 5.71
N THR A 384 13.24 23.90 4.86
CA THR A 384 11.90 23.31 4.96
C THR A 384 11.81 22.21 6.01
N LYS A 385 12.81 21.31 6.08
CA LYS A 385 12.73 20.08 6.89
C LYS A 385 13.56 20.12 8.17
N LEU A 386 14.56 20.99 8.25
CA LEU A 386 15.53 21.05 9.36
C LEU A 386 15.60 22.46 9.99
N GLY A 387 14.44 23.08 10.24
CA GLY A 387 14.37 24.46 10.79
C GLY A 387 14.99 24.67 12.18
N TRP A 388 15.32 23.58 12.90
CA TRP A 388 16.08 23.63 14.15
C TRP A 388 17.60 23.71 13.93
N VAL A 389 18.08 23.46 12.71
CA VAL A 389 19.47 23.60 12.32
C VAL A 389 19.64 24.92 11.57
N GLN A 390 20.73 25.63 11.83
CA GLN A 390 21.09 26.82 11.05
C GLN A 390 21.20 26.45 9.55
N ALA A 391 20.43 27.13 8.70
CA ALA A 391 20.28 26.77 7.29
C ALA A 391 21.63 26.73 6.54
N SER A 392 22.55 27.65 6.85
CA SER A 392 23.90 27.67 6.25
C SER A 392 24.76 26.47 6.68
N THR A 393 24.61 26.02 7.94
CA THR A 393 25.32 24.85 8.47
C THR A 393 24.80 23.58 7.83
N CYS A 394 23.48 23.40 7.76
CA CYS A 394 22.87 22.26 7.09
C CYS A 394 23.25 22.21 5.60
N THR A 395 23.13 23.34 4.89
CA THR A 395 23.47 23.41 3.46
C THR A 395 24.93 23.07 3.22
N GLY A 396 25.85 23.66 3.98
CA GLY A 396 27.29 23.38 3.85
C GLY A 396 27.64 21.92 4.13
N ALA A 397 27.03 21.30 5.14
CA ALA A 397 27.21 19.88 5.43
C ALA A 397 26.60 18.97 4.34
N SER A 398 25.49 19.39 3.72
CA SER A 398 24.79 18.66 2.67
C SER A 398 25.54 18.67 1.34
N THR A 399 26.26 19.75 1.02
CA THR A 399 26.93 19.93 -0.29
C THR A 399 28.41 19.56 -0.30
N SER A 400 29.03 19.32 0.86
CA SER A 400 30.49 19.09 0.94
C SER A 400 30.84 17.61 0.80
N ALA A 401 31.68 17.30 -0.20
CA ALA A 401 32.10 15.93 -0.55
C ALA A 401 33.04 15.24 0.44
N THR A 402 33.53 15.98 1.42
CA THR A 402 34.52 15.49 2.38
C THR A 402 33.87 15.12 3.70
N THR A 403 33.93 13.82 4.02
CA THR A 403 33.93 13.34 5.41
C THR A 403 35.06 14.02 6.18
N ALA A 404 34.78 15.15 6.81
CA ALA A 404 35.55 15.65 7.93
C ALA A 404 34.65 16.64 8.65
N ALA A 405 34.33 16.31 9.89
CA ALA A 405 33.74 17.21 10.86
C ALA A 405 34.39 18.59 10.73
N SER A 406 33.70 19.56 10.14
CA SER A 406 34.01 20.95 10.37
C SER A 406 33.22 21.32 11.61
N GLY A 407 33.87 21.24 12.77
CA GLY A 407 33.30 21.79 14.00
C GLY A 407 32.82 23.20 13.73
N SER A 408 31.68 23.57 14.28
CA SER A 408 30.99 24.82 13.94
C SER A 408 31.81 26.09 14.24
N LEU A 409 32.96 25.96 14.92
CA LEU A 409 33.83 27.02 15.43
C LEU A 409 33.13 27.98 16.39
N LYS A 410 31.93 27.61 16.88
CA LYS A 410 31.15 28.36 17.86
C LYS A 410 31.39 27.79 19.26
N TYR A 411 31.11 28.62 20.27
CA TYR A 411 31.28 28.24 21.67
C TYR A 411 30.00 27.66 22.26
N TYR A 412 30.13 26.61 23.07
CA TYR A 412 29.07 25.99 23.86
C TYR A 412 29.47 25.90 25.33
N ALA A 413 28.47 25.87 26.22
CA ALA A 413 28.70 25.70 27.65
C ALA A 413 28.97 24.23 27.98
N ASP A 414 30.17 23.97 28.50
CA ASP A 414 30.54 22.73 29.16
C ASP A 414 30.30 22.89 30.67
N TYR A 415 29.15 22.41 31.12
CA TYR A 415 28.73 22.51 32.52
C TYR A 415 29.57 21.64 33.46
N THR A 416 30.24 20.61 32.95
CA THR A 416 31.12 19.75 33.77
C THR A 416 32.38 20.50 34.15
N SER A 417 33.01 21.18 33.18
CA SER A 417 34.19 22.00 33.46
C SER A 417 33.84 23.42 33.91
N GLY A 418 32.58 23.87 33.80
CA GLY A 418 32.20 25.26 34.06
C GLY A 418 32.87 26.25 33.09
N THR A 419 33.14 25.81 31.86
CA THR A 419 33.83 26.62 30.84
C THR A 419 33.03 26.66 29.54
N CYS A 420 33.41 27.58 28.66
CA CYS A 420 32.92 27.60 27.28
C CYS A 420 33.96 27.01 26.33
N LYS A 421 33.61 25.91 25.67
CA LYS A 421 34.45 25.21 24.69
C LYS A 421 34.05 25.57 23.27
N LYS A 422 35.03 25.70 22.39
CA LYS A 422 34.85 25.87 20.95
C LYS A 422 34.62 24.50 20.32
N ASP A 423 33.56 24.38 19.54
CA ASP A 423 33.25 23.18 18.80
C ASP A 423 34.20 23.04 17.60
N CYS A 424 35.14 22.11 17.73
CA CYS A 424 36.21 21.89 16.77
C CYS A 424 36.00 20.59 15.99
N ALA A 425 36.60 20.54 14.81
CA ALA A 425 36.56 19.43 13.87
C ALA A 425 36.95 18.08 14.48
N VAL A 426 38.00 18.11 15.30
CA VAL A 426 38.55 16.96 16.00
C VAL A 426 38.93 17.44 17.39
N ALA A 427 39.03 16.50 18.34
CA ALA A 427 39.61 16.77 19.64
C ALA A 427 41.10 17.07 19.41
N THR A 428 41.44 18.34 19.20
CA THR A 428 42.82 18.80 19.18
C THR A 428 43.35 18.89 20.60
N THR A 429 44.67 18.96 20.76
CA THR A 429 45.31 19.30 22.04
C THR A 429 45.07 20.75 22.47
N ALA A 430 44.48 21.59 21.61
CA ALA A 430 44.12 22.96 21.95
C ALA A 430 43.09 22.98 23.10
N PRO A 431 43.39 23.59 24.26
CA PRO A 431 42.54 23.56 25.45
C PRO A 431 41.13 24.10 25.20
N GLU A 432 40.97 25.04 24.25
CA GLU A 432 39.70 25.62 23.87
C GLU A 432 38.80 24.69 23.05
N CYS A 433 39.33 23.61 22.48
CA CYS A 433 38.57 22.73 21.60
C CYS A 433 37.86 21.60 22.34
N GLY A 434 36.62 21.34 21.94
CA GLY A 434 35.86 20.15 22.30
C GLY A 434 35.03 19.65 21.12
N VAL A 435 34.65 18.37 21.13
CA VAL A 435 33.83 17.76 20.09
C VAL A 435 32.43 17.55 20.62
N LEU A 436 31.43 18.18 20.00
CA LEU A 436 30.03 17.94 20.33
C LEU A 436 29.37 17.05 19.27
N ALA A 437 29.03 15.80 19.63
CA ALA A 437 28.33 14.88 18.73
C ALA A 437 26.90 15.33 18.35
N ASN A 438 26.34 16.36 19.01
CA ASN A 438 24.96 16.80 18.82
C ASN A 438 24.80 18.32 18.98
N PHE A 439 25.28 19.07 17.98
CA PHE A 439 25.24 20.54 17.99
C PHE A 439 23.81 21.11 17.99
N GLY A 440 22.85 20.40 17.40
CA GLY A 440 21.50 20.91 17.13
C GLY A 440 20.62 21.25 18.35
N ARG A 441 21.04 20.95 19.58
CA ARG A 441 20.24 21.22 20.80
C ARG A 441 20.81 22.30 21.73
N ARG A 442 21.99 22.85 21.48
CA ARG A 442 22.61 23.85 22.37
C ARG A 442 22.73 25.20 21.69
N SER A 443 22.33 26.26 22.39
CA SER A 443 22.47 27.65 21.93
C SER A 443 23.96 27.99 21.79
N ALA A 444 24.47 27.93 20.57
CA ALA A 444 25.87 28.20 20.28
C ALA A 444 26.12 29.68 20.03
N LEU A 445 27.13 30.23 20.71
CA LEU A 445 27.46 31.66 20.66
C LEU A 445 28.77 31.89 19.88
N ARG A 446 28.87 33.01 19.17
CA ARG A 446 30.02 33.32 18.30
C ARG A 446 31.32 33.59 19.06
N LEU A 447 31.23 34.03 20.31
CA LEU A 447 32.39 34.48 21.10
C LEU A 447 32.38 33.84 22.50
N ALA A 448 33.55 33.41 22.97
CA ALA A 448 33.71 32.82 24.31
C ALA A 448 33.18 33.73 25.43
N PRO A 449 33.47 35.06 25.43
CA PRO A 449 33.00 35.94 26.48
C PRO A 449 31.47 36.10 26.51
N THR A 450 30.79 35.92 25.37
CA THR A 450 29.32 35.94 25.30
C THR A 450 28.73 34.64 25.86
N CYS A 451 29.39 33.50 25.58
CA CYS A 451 29.03 32.22 26.18
C CYS A 451 29.15 32.25 27.70
N CYS A 452 30.28 32.73 28.22
CA CYS A 452 30.51 32.86 29.65
C CYS A 452 29.47 33.76 30.32
N ALA A 453 29.24 34.96 29.78
CA ALA A 453 28.23 35.88 30.32
C ALA A 453 26.79 35.30 30.28
N GLY A 454 26.44 34.58 29.21
CA GLY A 454 25.08 34.07 29.02
C GLY A 454 24.77 32.75 29.72
N LYS A 455 25.78 31.92 30.01
CA LYS A 455 25.59 30.56 30.56
C LYS A 455 26.20 30.36 31.95
N PHE A 456 27.16 31.19 32.33
CA PHE A 456 27.89 31.12 33.59
C PHE A 456 27.91 32.49 34.29
N GLY A 457 26.76 33.15 34.42
CA GLY A 457 26.67 34.45 35.09
C GLY A 457 27.09 34.45 36.57
N TRP A 458 27.31 33.29 37.16
CA TRP A 458 27.83 33.08 38.51
C TRP A 458 29.36 32.94 38.57
N ILE A 459 30.05 32.83 37.42
CA ILE A 459 31.51 32.83 37.30
C ILE A 459 31.96 34.19 36.76
N ASP A 460 33.08 34.73 37.25
CA ASP A 460 33.70 35.91 36.60
C ASP A 460 33.92 35.64 35.10
N LYS A 461 33.49 36.58 34.27
CA LYS A 461 33.53 36.45 32.80
C LYS A 461 34.94 36.17 32.28
N ASP A 462 35.95 36.80 32.87
CA ASP A 462 37.33 36.64 32.43
C ASP A 462 37.88 35.31 32.92
N LEU A 463 37.50 34.86 34.12
CA LEU A 463 37.86 33.52 34.64
C LEU A 463 37.31 32.40 33.76
N CYS A 464 36.02 32.47 33.44
CA CYS A 464 35.39 31.49 32.54
C CYS A 464 36.07 31.46 31.15
N THR A 465 36.46 32.63 30.64
CA THR A 465 37.13 32.74 29.34
C THR A 465 38.55 32.14 29.41
N ALA A 466 39.32 32.49 30.44
CA ALA A 466 40.68 32.02 30.66
C ALA A 466 40.75 30.50 30.85
N MET A 467 39.92 29.93 31.73
CA MET A 467 39.80 28.48 31.90
C MET A 467 39.40 27.78 30.59
N GLY A 468 38.53 28.42 29.79
CA GLY A 468 38.11 27.94 28.49
C GLY A 468 39.27 27.74 27.52
N THR A 469 40.25 28.66 27.51
CA THR A 469 41.43 28.61 26.64
C THR A 469 42.67 28.00 27.31
N GLY A 470 42.55 27.45 28.52
CA GLY A 470 43.68 26.97 29.30
C GLY A 470 44.67 28.06 29.73
N GLY A 471 44.22 29.32 29.73
CA GLY A 471 44.99 30.47 30.20
C GLY A 471 44.57 30.89 31.61
N TYR A 472 45.12 32.01 32.08
CA TYR A 472 44.86 32.58 33.40
C TYR A 472 44.42 34.04 33.30
N THR A 473 43.65 34.54 34.26
CA THR A 473 43.19 35.93 34.25
C THR A 473 44.26 36.92 34.73
N ASN A 474 45.27 36.45 35.47
CA ASN A 474 46.25 37.26 36.20
C ASN A 474 45.63 38.22 37.23
N LYS A 475 44.35 38.02 37.58
CA LYS A 475 43.67 38.75 38.65
C LYS A 475 43.93 38.10 40.00
N PHE A 476 43.61 38.80 41.08
CA PHE A 476 43.80 38.35 42.45
C PHE A 476 42.49 37.85 43.06
N TYR A 477 42.55 36.80 43.86
CA TYR A 477 41.46 36.29 44.68
C TYR A 477 41.94 36.03 46.11
N VAL A 478 41.01 36.10 47.07
CA VAL A 478 41.34 35.94 48.49
C VAL A 478 41.64 34.48 48.83
N ASP A 479 42.72 34.27 49.56
CA ASP A 479 43.03 33.03 50.27
C ASP A 479 43.02 33.33 51.78
N TYR A 480 41.95 32.91 52.43
CA TYR A 480 41.75 33.12 53.87
C TYR A 480 42.68 32.26 54.74
N ALA A 481 43.18 31.13 54.22
CA ALA A 481 44.13 30.29 54.96
C ALA A 481 45.50 30.97 55.01
N ASP A 482 45.92 31.54 53.88
CA ASP A 482 47.19 32.23 53.77
C ASP A 482 47.15 33.70 54.22
N ASN A 483 45.97 34.24 54.56
CA ASN A 483 45.79 35.67 54.86
C ASN A 483 46.43 36.56 53.77
N ALA A 484 46.24 36.18 52.51
CA ALA A 484 46.81 36.84 51.35
C ALA A 484 45.86 36.74 50.15
N CYS A 485 46.05 37.60 49.17
CA CYS A 485 45.39 37.51 47.89
C CYS A 485 46.32 36.81 46.89
N LYS A 486 45.92 35.62 46.44
CA LYS A 486 46.66 34.84 45.44
C LYS A 486 46.31 35.30 44.05
N GLN A 487 47.27 35.21 43.14
CA GLN A 487 47.06 35.53 41.74
C GLN A 487 46.66 34.28 40.96
N ASP A 488 45.63 34.45 40.13
CA ASP A 488 45.22 33.48 39.11
C ASP A 488 46.26 33.48 37.99
N CYS A 489 47.30 32.66 38.17
CA CYS A 489 48.38 32.40 37.24
C CYS A 489 48.92 30.99 37.47
N ALA A 490 49.72 30.47 36.52
CA ALA A 490 50.32 29.16 36.66
C ALA A 490 51.11 29.06 37.96
N ALA A 491 50.84 28.04 38.78
CA ALA A 491 51.43 27.91 40.13
C ALA A 491 52.97 27.89 40.14
N ALA A 492 53.60 27.52 39.01
CA ALA A 492 55.05 27.55 38.84
C ALA A 492 55.63 28.94 38.49
N SER A 493 54.80 29.94 38.20
CA SER A 493 55.23 31.25 37.67
C SER A 493 55.61 32.28 38.74
N GLY A 494 55.41 31.98 40.03
CA GLY A 494 55.76 32.88 41.11
C GLY A 494 55.22 32.43 42.46
N THR A 495 55.80 32.94 43.56
CA THR A 495 55.40 32.62 44.94
C THR A 495 53.98 33.07 45.28
N ASN A 496 53.41 33.98 44.50
CA ASN A 496 52.04 34.49 44.64
C ASN A 496 51.04 33.82 43.68
N CYS A 497 51.47 32.96 42.75
CA CYS A 497 50.60 32.23 41.84
C CYS A 497 50.07 30.96 42.49
N ALA A 498 48.75 30.78 42.48
CA ALA A 498 48.11 29.59 43.08
C ALA A 498 47.16 28.85 42.11
N GLY A 499 47.23 29.14 40.82
CA GLY A 499 46.28 28.61 39.84
C GLY A 499 44.92 29.29 39.91
N HIS A 500 43.90 28.65 39.30
CA HIS A 500 42.53 29.14 39.37
C HIS A 500 41.96 29.01 40.79
N PRO A 501 41.04 29.89 41.21
CA PRO A 501 40.33 29.72 42.48
C PRO A 501 39.54 28.42 42.48
N GLY A 502 39.60 27.68 43.60
CA GLY A 502 38.89 26.41 43.74
C GLY A 502 37.36 26.56 43.66
N ASP A 503 36.83 27.64 44.24
CA ASP A 503 35.46 28.08 44.01
C ASP A 503 35.41 29.09 42.86
N LYS A 504 34.73 28.73 41.77
CA LYS A 504 34.60 29.54 40.56
C LYS A 504 33.70 30.76 40.75
N ALA A 505 32.92 30.83 41.82
CA ALA A 505 32.16 32.00 42.22
C ALA A 505 33.01 33.03 42.98
N THR A 506 34.29 32.75 43.24
CA THR A 506 35.18 33.67 43.94
C THR A 506 35.35 34.97 43.16
N GLN A 507 35.13 36.09 43.86
CA GLN A 507 35.31 37.42 43.30
C GLN A 507 36.78 37.66 42.95
N LEU A 508 37.04 38.08 41.71
CA LEU A 508 38.36 38.45 41.24
C LEU A 508 38.58 39.97 41.31
N PHE A 509 39.81 40.36 41.60
CA PHE A 509 40.25 41.75 41.71
C PHE A 509 41.40 42.03 40.75
N SER A 510 41.43 43.20 40.13
CA SER A 510 42.51 43.57 39.20
C SER A 510 43.86 43.77 39.89
N THR A 511 43.88 44.05 41.20
CA THR A 511 45.11 44.28 41.98
C THR A 511 45.06 43.61 43.35
N ALA A 512 46.24 43.24 43.87
CA ALA A 512 46.38 42.74 45.25
C ALA A 512 45.85 43.74 46.29
N ALA A 513 46.08 45.05 46.08
CA ALA A 513 45.60 46.10 46.96
C ALA A 513 44.07 46.12 47.07
N ALA A 514 43.36 46.05 45.94
CA ALA A 514 41.90 46.02 45.90
C ALA A 514 41.34 44.77 46.58
N CYS A 515 41.96 43.60 46.33
CA CYS A 515 41.59 42.36 46.99
C CYS A 515 41.77 42.45 48.51
N CYS A 516 42.95 42.87 48.98
CA CYS A 516 43.24 42.99 50.40
C CYS A 516 42.31 43.99 51.09
N SER A 517 42.06 45.16 50.50
CA SER A 517 41.13 46.15 51.08
C SER A 517 39.69 45.64 51.13
N SER A 518 39.28 44.80 50.18
CA SER A 518 37.90 44.33 50.08
C SER A 518 37.63 43.08 50.92
N LYS A 519 38.60 42.17 51.04
CA LYS A 519 38.40 40.84 51.64
C LYS A 519 39.21 40.59 52.90
N LEU A 520 40.31 41.33 53.10
CA LEU A 520 41.27 41.16 54.19
C LEU A 520 41.53 42.48 54.93
N SER A 521 40.53 43.35 55.01
CA SER A 521 40.65 44.68 55.62
C SER A 521 41.07 44.68 57.10
N TYR A 522 40.98 43.53 57.78
CA TYR A 522 41.43 43.34 59.16
C TYR A 522 42.96 43.22 59.29
N LEU A 523 43.68 43.02 58.18
CA LEU A 523 45.14 42.97 58.16
C LEU A 523 45.73 44.35 57.86
N ASN A 524 46.97 44.57 58.30
CA ASN A 524 47.75 45.71 57.83
C ASN A 524 47.88 45.68 56.29
N GLN A 525 47.47 46.77 55.62
CA GLN A 525 47.37 46.77 54.17
C GLN A 525 48.71 46.60 53.45
N ALA A 526 49.78 47.19 53.98
CA ALA A 526 51.11 47.04 53.38
C ALA A 526 51.59 45.58 53.50
N THR A 527 51.33 44.96 54.65
CA THR A 527 51.65 43.54 54.89
C THR A 527 50.86 42.62 53.97
N CYS A 528 49.53 42.81 53.85
CA CYS A 528 48.70 41.99 52.98
C CYS A 528 49.13 42.12 51.51
N VAL A 529 49.31 43.36 51.02
CA VAL A 529 49.71 43.60 49.62
C VAL A 529 51.08 43.01 49.33
N SER A 530 52.05 43.17 50.22
CA SER A 530 53.38 42.56 50.05
C SER A 530 53.30 41.04 50.01
N LYS A 531 52.59 40.42 50.95
CA LYS A 531 52.41 38.96 50.99
C LYS A 531 51.72 38.44 49.73
N SER A 532 50.76 39.20 49.23
CA SER A 532 50.00 38.89 48.01
C SER A 532 50.78 39.06 46.71
N THR A 533 51.84 39.87 46.70
CA THR A 533 52.62 40.16 45.48
C THR A 533 53.99 39.49 45.45
N THR A 534 54.61 39.28 46.61
CA THR A 534 55.96 38.70 46.72
C THR A 534 55.96 37.32 47.37
N GLY A 535 54.82 36.85 47.88
CA GLY A 535 54.73 35.63 48.69
C GLY A 535 55.32 35.78 50.09
N SER A 536 55.85 36.96 50.43
CA SER A 536 56.46 37.26 51.73
C SER A 536 55.79 38.49 52.35
N ALA A 537 55.50 38.42 53.65
CA ALA A 537 55.16 39.61 54.39
C ALA A 537 56.29 40.63 54.19
N ALA A 538 55.94 41.90 53.95
CA ALA A 538 56.97 42.94 53.93
C ALA A 538 57.75 42.87 55.24
N SER A 539 59.05 43.16 55.21
CA SER A 539 59.73 43.64 56.42
C SER A 539 59.05 44.96 56.77
N ALA A 540 57.93 44.87 57.50
CA ALA A 540 57.16 46.02 57.86
C ALA A 540 58.06 46.88 58.75
N THR A 541 58.42 48.05 58.24
CA THR A 541 58.98 49.10 59.06
C THR A 541 57.81 49.59 59.89
N GLY A 542 57.72 49.14 61.15
CA GLY A 542 56.69 49.65 62.06
C GLY A 542 56.73 51.18 62.08
N SER A 543 55.59 51.80 62.34
CA SER A 543 55.42 53.26 62.29
C SER A 543 56.27 54.01 63.31
N ALA A 544 56.95 53.30 64.23
CA ALA A 544 57.69 53.80 65.39
C ALA A 544 56.82 54.59 66.38
N LYS A 545 55.50 54.54 66.23
CA LYS A 545 54.52 55.08 67.17
C LYS A 545 54.11 54.03 68.19
N TRP A 546 53.27 54.40 69.14
CA TRP A 546 52.93 53.59 70.31
C TRP A 546 51.47 53.16 70.28
N TYR A 547 51.19 51.92 70.65
CA TYR A 547 49.84 51.39 70.79
C TYR A 547 49.71 50.61 72.11
N VAL A 548 48.50 50.27 72.50
CA VAL A 548 48.26 49.47 73.71
C VAL A 548 48.26 47.99 73.37
N ASP A 549 49.24 47.25 73.88
CA ASP A 549 49.13 45.80 73.97
C ASP A 549 48.24 45.46 75.16
N TRP A 550 46.98 45.17 74.84
CA TRP A 550 45.96 44.83 75.83
C TRP A 550 46.23 43.50 76.54
N SER A 551 47.05 42.61 75.96
CA SER A 551 47.37 41.31 76.57
C SER A 551 48.25 41.47 77.82
N VAL A 552 49.12 42.49 77.82
CA VAL A 552 49.99 42.84 78.96
C VAL A 552 49.60 44.14 79.63
N SER A 553 48.58 44.84 79.11
CA SER A 553 48.14 46.16 79.57
C SER A 553 49.27 47.18 79.61
N LYS A 554 50.10 47.21 78.55
CA LYS A 554 51.22 48.15 78.39
C LYS A 554 51.16 48.86 77.06
N CYS A 555 51.63 50.10 77.04
CA CYS A 555 51.95 50.81 75.82
C CYS A 555 53.28 50.30 75.26
N VAL A 556 53.24 49.84 74.02
CA VAL A 556 54.37 49.25 73.31
C VAL A 556 54.56 49.96 71.98
N LYS A 557 55.78 49.92 71.46
CA LYS A 557 56.13 50.59 70.21
C LYS A 557 55.88 49.68 69.02
N ASP A 558 55.29 50.24 67.97
CA ASP A 558 55.08 49.63 66.66
C ASP A 558 56.41 49.54 65.91
N CYS A 559 56.99 48.34 65.94
CA CYS A 559 58.26 48.03 65.30
C CYS A 559 58.34 46.53 64.95
N PRO A 560 59.21 46.17 63.99
CA PRO A 560 59.37 44.76 63.61
C PRO A 560 59.93 43.94 64.78
N SER A 561 59.29 42.82 65.07
CA SER A 561 59.73 41.85 66.08
C SER A 561 61.16 41.37 65.77
N GLY A 562 62.06 41.44 66.76
CA GLY A 562 63.48 41.06 66.61
C GLY A 562 64.45 42.23 66.41
N GLY A 563 63.98 43.48 66.47
CA GLY A 563 64.84 44.66 66.57
C GLY A 563 65.52 44.79 67.95
N THR A 564 66.50 45.70 68.06
CA THR A 564 67.19 46.02 69.33
C THR A 564 66.38 46.95 70.25
N ASP A 565 65.16 47.33 69.86
CA ASP A 565 64.30 48.21 70.64
C ASP A 565 63.60 47.42 71.75
N LYS A 566 64.01 47.66 73.01
CA LYS A 566 63.45 46.99 74.19
C LYS A 566 61.97 47.30 74.42
N GLU A 567 61.47 48.36 73.79
CA GLU A 567 60.09 48.84 73.94
C GLU A 567 59.18 48.30 72.83
N CYS A 568 59.71 47.40 72.00
CA CYS A 568 59.01 46.86 70.83
C CYS A 568 57.91 45.87 71.20
N GLY A 569 56.68 46.19 70.80
CA GLY A 569 55.50 45.33 70.98
C GLY A 569 55.24 44.37 69.82
N GLY A 570 55.97 44.53 68.72
CA GLY A 570 55.57 43.99 67.43
C GLY A 570 54.88 45.06 66.57
N LEU A 571 54.31 44.61 65.45
CA LEU A 571 53.66 45.50 64.50
C LEU A 571 52.23 45.79 64.96
N ALA A 572 51.85 47.06 64.92
CA ALA A 572 50.50 47.45 65.27
C ALA A 572 49.48 46.85 64.28
N GLU A 573 48.42 46.27 64.83
CA GLU A 573 47.33 45.70 64.05
C GLU A 573 46.36 46.80 63.59
N SER A 574 45.61 46.53 62.52
CA SER A 574 44.77 47.56 61.87
C SER A 574 43.67 48.16 62.79
N TRP A 575 43.26 47.43 63.84
CA TRP A 575 42.27 47.87 64.83
C TRP A 575 42.87 48.72 65.96
N GLU A 576 44.18 48.83 66.04
CA GLU A 576 44.90 49.65 67.01
C GLU A 576 44.88 51.11 66.55
N SER A 577 43.66 51.65 66.58
CA SER A 577 43.21 52.91 65.98
C SER A 577 43.83 54.18 66.58
N ALA A 578 44.77 54.06 67.52
CA ALA A 578 45.44 55.20 68.13
C ALA A 578 46.93 54.92 68.27
N GLU A 579 47.67 55.20 67.21
CA GLU A 579 49.13 55.25 67.25
C GLU A 579 49.57 56.58 67.87
N TYR A 580 50.08 56.53 69.09
CA TYR A 580 50.56 57.69 69.84
C TYR A 580 52.01 58.03 69.49
N THR A 581 52.36 59.31 69.44
CA THR A 581 53.74 59.75 69.15
C THR A 581 54.72 59.46 70.30
N SER A 582 54.22 59.12 71.49
CA SER A 582 55.03 58.74 72.65
C SER A 582 54.28 57.74 73.55
N TRP A 583 55.03 56.92 74.30
CA TRP A 583 54.47 56.01 75.31
C TRP A 583 53.67 56.78 76.38
N SER A 584 54.13 57.99 76.74
CA SER A 584 53.46 58.82 77.75
C SER A 584 52.07 59.29 77.29
N ALA A 585 51.91 59.62 76.00
CA ALA A 585 50.63 59.97 75.42
C ALA A 585 49.70 58.74 75.35
N CYS A 586 50.24 57.57 74.99
CA CYS A 586 49.50 56.31 75.02
C CYS A 586 49.00 55.99 76.44
N CYS A 587 49.89 56.03 77.44
CA CYS A 587 49.60 55.71 78.82
C CYS A 587 48.54 56.62 79.44
N SER A 588 48.70 57.92 79.29
CA SER A 588 47.75 58.90 79.83
C SER A 588 46.37 58.82 79.17
N THR A 589 46.31 58.41 77.90
CA THR A 589 45.04 58.35 77.16
C THR A 589 44.31 57.02 77.33
N ARG A 590 45.03 55.89 77.37
CA ARG A 590 44.42 54.56 77.31
C ARG A 590 44.64 53.69 78.53
N LEU A 591 45.60 54.02 79.39
CA LEU A 591 45.98 53.22 80.56
C LEU A 591 46.15 54.13 81.79
N SER A 592 45.28 55.13 81.96
CA SER A 592 45.38 56.11 83.05
C SER A 592 45.23 55.52 84.44
N TRP A 593 44.74 54.26 84.53
CA TRP A 593 44.63 53.48 85.78
C TRP A 593 45.90 52.68 86.10
N VAL A 594 46.85 52.57 85.17
CA VAL A 594 48.15 51.92 85.39
C VAL A 594 49.15 52.98 85.84
N LYS A 595 49.99 52.66 86.84
CA LYS A 595 51.05 53.57 87.28
C LYS A 595 51.99 53.84 86.11
N THR A 596 52.39 55.10 85.93
CA THR A 596 53.20 55.53 84.78
C THR A 596 54.49 54.72 84.59
N ALA A 597 55.13 54.30 85.69
CA ALA A 597 56.33 53.47 85.65
C ALA A 597 56.11 52.03 85.15
N ASP A 598 54.88 51.51 85.28
CA ASP A 598 54.53 50.14 84.91
C ASP A 598 53.81 50.07 83.55
N CYS A 599 53.52 51.23 82.97
CA CYS A 599 52.61 51.37 81.83
C CYS A 599 53.28 51.11 80.46
N HIS A 600 54.60 51.02 80.37
CA HIS A 600 55.29 50.65 79.14
C HIS A 600 56.28 49.49 79.36
N LEU A 601 56.86 48.98 78.27
CA LEU A 601 57.90 47.95 78.30
C LEU A 601 59.28 48.47 78.74
#